data_AF-A0A1Q7P2G3-F1
#
_entry.id   AF-A0A1Q7P2G3-F1
#
_cell.length_a   1.000
_cell.length_b   1.000
_cell.length_c   1.000
_cell.angle_alpha   90.00
_cell.angle_beta   90.00
_cell.angle_gamma   90.00
#
_symmetry.space_group_name_H-M   'P 1'
#
loop_
_entity.id
_entity.type
_entity.pdbx_description
1 polymer ?
#
loop_
_entity_poly.entity_id
_entity_poly.type
_entity_poly.pdbx_seq_one_letter_code
_entity_poly.pdbx_strand_id
1 'polypeptide(L)'
;MANIKFTIPSILNKGGGERKIDLSATTLSEAFTKISEELGDEFKRRVLNPDGSPRSLINIYINGKNMRFSGGMEATLRNGDEIYLLPAVAGGSELSNRDLERYSRQVMLEEIGYQGQLKLKKAKACIVGVGGLGNPIAMRLVAMGVGKIRVVDRDVIELSNLHRQTMFDESDIGQVKVEVAAKKLKKMNPDVIIEALPVSVNDYNALDIVEGCDVVIDALDSVNARYSLNKACVKKNIPFVTGAAVGVSGQVFTIIPHQTACYHCVFPSLDENSMPTCSTEGVHPSILSIVGGIEVAEAVKIMIGRHPTLANKLLYIDMDNLDFNSTLFKKVEECPVCGTGKREELPTQELIVEELCGRNRGKRTFSITPTRMVEIDVPKITGIASKKGFKVENQGELGLSISSNDVYVSFLKRGSAVIVGEKDENSAIGLYKTLVNA
;
A
#
# COMPACT_ATOMS: atom_id res chain seq x y z
N MET A 1 36.31 -19.38 25.55
CA MET A 1 35.11 -18.53 25.54
C MET A 1 34.79 -18.17 24.10
N ALA A 2 33.52 -18.24 23.72
CA ALA A 2 33.05 -17.83 22.41
C ALA A 2 32.64 -16.35 22.42
N ASN A 3 32.98 -15.60 21.37
CA ASN A 3 32.47 -14.26 21.14
C ASN A 3 31.08 -14.37 20.53
N ILE A 4 30.10 -13.83 21.23
CA ILE A 4 28.69 -13.91 20.87
C ILE A 4 28.07 -12.52 20.85
N LYS A 5 26.91 -12.40 20.21
CA LYS A 5 26.10 -11.18 20.24
C LYS A 5 24.84 -11.42 21.06
N PHE A 6 24.65 -10.64 22.11
CA PHE A 6 23.49 -10.72 23.00
C PHE A 6 22.52 -9.57 22.71
N THR A 7 21.32 -9.91 22.27
CA THR A 7 20.30 -8.96 21.85
C THR A 7 19.19 -8.87 22.88
N ILE A 8 18.99 -7.66 23.41
CA ILE A 8 17.96 -7.34 24.38
C ILE A 8 16.86 -6.55 23.69
N PRO A 9 15.62 -7.03 23.68
CA PRO A 9 14.51 -6.33 23.06
C PRO A 9 14.20 -5.04 23.82
N SER A 10 13.64 -4.07 23.12
CA SER A 10 13.32 -2.73 23.66
C SER A 10 12.53 -2.74 24.97
N ILE A 11 11.63 -3.71 25.14
CA ILE A 11 10.82 -3.87 26.35
C ILE A 11 11.64 -4.24 27.59
N LEU A 12 12.80 -4.88 27.41
CA LEU A 12 13.74 -5.20 28.49
C LEU A 12 14.83 -4.13 28.63
N ASN A 13 14.91 -3.17 27.70
CA ASN A 13 15.92 -2.11 27.64
C ASN A 13 15.37 -0.70 27.97
N LYS A 14 14.45 -0.60 28.95
CA LYS A 14 13.93 0.68 29.48
C LYS A 14 13.46 1.70 28.42
N GLY A 15 12.93 1.23 27.28
CA GLY A 15 12.45 2.10 26.20
C GLY A 15 13.54 2.67 25.28
N GLY A 16 14.81 2.30 25.46
CA GLY A 16 15.94 2.76 24.66
C GLY A 16 16.16 2.01 23.33
N GLY A 17 15.13 1.36 22.79
CA GLY A 17 15.26 0.51 21.60
C GLY A 17 15.92 -0.84 21.87
N GLU A 18 16.11 -1.65 20.82
CA GLU A 18 16.86 -2.91 20.92
C GLU A 18 18.33 -2.61 21.23
N ARG A 19 18.94 -3.37 22.14
CA ARG A 19 20.35 -3.23 22.50
C ARG A 19 21.10 -4.51 22.18
N LYS A 20 22.18 -4.38 21.39
CA LYS A 20 23.08 -5.48 21.03
C LYS A 20 24.40 -5.28 21.78
N ILE A 21 24.85 -6.32 22.46
CA ILE A 21 26.07 -6.32 23.26
C ILE A 21 26.92 -7.50 22.84
N ASP A 22 28.15 -7.23 22.44
CA ASP A 22 29.14 -8.28 22.17
C ASP A 22 29.78 -8.72 23.49
N LEU A 23 29.79 -10.02 23.75
CA LEU A 23 30.37 -10.57 24.97
C LEU A 23 31.00 -11.94 24.74
N SER A 24 32.01 -12.27 25.54
CA SER A 24 32.67 -13.58 25.48
C SER A 24 32.08 -14.51 26.54
N ALA A 25 31.50 -15.65 26.14
CA ALA A 25 30.95 -16.64 27.07
C ALA A 25 31.08 -18.06 26.50
N THR A 26 31.13 -19.07 27.37
CA THR A 26 31.24 -20.49 27.01
C THR A 26 29.87 -21.17 27.06
N THR A 27 29.00 -20.75 27.99
CA THR A 27 27.63 -21.24 28.13
C THR A 27 26.62 -20.10 28.18
N LEU A 28 25.34 -20.43 27.96
CA LEU A 28 24.25 -19.47 28.10
C LEU A 28 24.19 -18.89 29.53
N SER A 29 24.40 -19.71 30.55
CA SER A 29 24.48 -19.28 31.96
C SER A 29 25.59 -18.26 32.22
N GLU A 30 26.79 -18.49 31.65
CA GLU A 30 27.89 -17.53 31.74
C GLU A 30 27.54 -16.22 31.03
N ALA A 31 26.90 -16.29 29.85
CA ALA A 31 26.47 -15.11 29.10
C ALA A 31 25.47 -14.26 29.91
N PHE A 32 24.49 -14.89 30.54
CA PHE A 32 23.50 -14.23 31.39
C PHE A 32 24.09 -13.59 32.65
N THR A 33 25.15 -14.19 33.20
CA THR A 33 25.87 -13.62 34.34
C THR A 33 26.57 -12.33 33.92
N LYS A 34 27.37 -12.37 32.86
CA LYS A 34 28.11 -11.21 32.32
C LYS A 34 27.20 -10.06 31.91
N ILE A 35 26.13 -10.36 31.16
CA ILE A 35 25.19 -9.33 30.71
C ILE A 35 24.42 -8.70 31.88
N SER A 36 24.18 -9.47 32.95
CA SER A 36 23.54 -8.94 34.17
C SER A 36 24.46 -8.03 34.96
N GLU A 37 25.77 -8.30 34.98
CA GLU A 37 26.77 -7.40 35.56
C GLU A 37 26.84 -6.07 34.81
N GLU A 38 26.73 -6.09 33.47
CA GLU A 38 26.74 -4.87 32.66
C GLU A 38 25.44 -4.05 32.79
N LEU A 39 24.27 -4.71 32.81
CA LEU A 39 22.96 -4.05 32.80
C LEU A 39 22.37 -3.78 34.19
N GLY A 40 22.97 -4.36 35.23
CA GLY A 40 22.59 -4.21 36.62
C GLY A 40 21.43 -5.10 37.09
N ASP A 41 21.19 -5.07 38.40
CA ASP A 41 20.28 -5.97 39.11
C ASP A 41 18.80 -5.88 38.69
N GLU A 42 18.39 -4.75 38.11
CA GLU A 42 17.03 -4.59 37.60
C GLU A 42 16.78 -5.47 36.36
N PHE A 43 17.75 -5.51 35.44
CA PHE A 43 17.68 -6.39 34.27
C PHE A 43 17.66 -7.85 34.72
N LYS A 44 18.62 -8.24 35.58
CA LYS A 44 18.73 -9.59 36.14
C LYS A 44 17.40 -10.06 36.74
N ARG A 45 16.78 -9.22 37.57
CA ARG A 45 15.47 -9.51 38.20
C ARG A 45 14.33 -9.67 37.19
N ARG A 46 14.41 -9.08 35.99
CA ARG A 46 13.39 -9.22 34.93
C ARG A 46 13.58 -10.46 34.09
N VAL A 47 14.80 -10.96 33.94
CA VAL A 47 15.09 -12.08 33.04
C VAL A 47 15.30 -13.42 33.75
N LEU A 48 15.79 -13.42 34.99
CA LEU A 48 16.11 -14.61 35.78
C LEU A 48 15.30 -14.67 37.09
N ASN A 49 15.09 -15.89 37.58
CA ASN A 49 14.64 -16.21 38.93
C ASN A 49 15.83 -16.17 39.92
N PRO A 50 15.58 -16.17 41.24
CA PRO A 50 16.66 -16.20 42.25
C PRO A 50 17.60 -17.41 42.16
N ASP A 51 17.11 -18.54 41.64
CA ASP A 51 17.89 -19.77 41.44
C ASP A 51 18.74 -19.75 40.15
N GLY A 52 18.74 -18.65 39.40
CA GLY A 52 19.48 -18.50 38.14
C GLY A 52 18.76 -19.08 36.91
N SER A 53 17.59 -19.69 37.08
CA SER A 53 16.78 -20.15 35.94
C SER A 53 16.11 -18.96 35.23
N PRO A 54 15.92 -19.01 33.90
CA PRO A 54 15.15 -18.00 33.20
C PRO A 54 13.72 -17.94 33.71
N ARG A 55 13.18 -16.72 33.84
CA ARG A 55 11.77 -16.56 34.19
C ARG A 55 10.91 -17.27 33.15
N SER A 56 9.79 -17.85 33.60
CA SER A 56 8.83 -18.55 32.74
C SER A 56 8.34 -17.70 31.57
N LEU A 57 8.32 -16.37 31.78
CA LEU A 57 7.94 -15.36 30.81
C LEU A 57 9.09 -14.85 29.95
N ILE A 58 10.22 -15.54 29.86
CA ILE A 58 11.36 -15.13 29.05
C ILE A 58 11.77 -16.31 28.19
N ASN A 59 11.48 -16.21 26.89
CA ASN A 59 11.98 -17.16 25.91
C ASN A 59 13.36 -16.71 25.44
N ILE A 60 14.27 -17.66 25.27
CA ILE A 60 15.64 -17.39 24.87
C ILE A 60 15.92 -18.20 23.61
N TYR A 61 16.49 -17.54 22.61
CA TYR A 61 16.84 -18.15 21.33
C TYR A 61 18.33 -18.03 21.10
N ILE A 62 18.94 -19.11 20.61
CA ILE A 62 20.33 -19.15 20.12
C ILE A 62 20.25 -19.41 18.62
N ASN A 63 20.69 -18.46 17.80
CA ASN A 63 20.59 -18.50 16.33
C ASN A 63 19.16 -18.82 15.85
N GLY A 64 18.15 -18.23 16.49
CA GLY A 64 16.73 -18.45 16.17
C GLY A 64 16.13 -19.78 16.67
N LYS A 65 16.91 -20.66 17.32
CA LYS A 65 16.41 -21.89 17.94
C LYS A 65 16.20 -21.69 19.45
N ASN A 66 15.01 -22.03 19.96
CA ASN A 66 14.70 -21.85 21.38
C ASN A 66 15.62 -22.72 22.26
N MET A 67 16.19 -22.14 23.31
CA MET A 67 17.20 -22.77 24.17
C MET A 67 16.75 -24.09 24.78
N ARG A 68 15.43 -24.28 24.97
CA ARG A 68 14.85 -25.50 25.56
C ARG A 68 15.13 -26.73 24.70
N PHE A 69 15.40 -26.55 23.41
CA PHE A 69 15.75 -27.60 22.46
C PHE A 69 17.25 -27.64 22.12
N SER A 70 18.07 -26.89 22.87
CA SER A 70 19.49 -26.69 22.60
C SER A 70 20.36 -26.85 23.85
N GLY A 71 19.89 -27.57 24.88
CA GLY A 71 20.65 -27.80 26.12
C GLY A 71 20.35 -26.81 27.25
N GLY A 72 19.37 -25.92 27.09
CA GLY A 72 18.94 -25.00 28.15
C GLY A 72 20.03 -23.98 28.51
N MET A 73 20.16 -23.67 29.81
CA MET A 73 21.16 -22.73 30.32
C MET A 73 22.60 -23.23 30.20
N GLU A 74 22.78 -24.54 30.03
CA GLU A 74 24.09 -25.17 29.83
C GLU A 74 24.45 -25.35 28.35
N ALA A 75 23.64 -24.77 27.44
CA ALA A 75 23.95 -24.75 26.02
C ALA A 75 25.35 -24.17 25.78
N THR A 76 26.21 -24.94 25.12
CA THR A 76 27.56 -24.50 24.74
C THR A 76 27.47 -23.51 23.57
N LEU A 77 28.10 -22.35 23.74
CA LEU A 77 28.11 -21.27 22.76
C LEU A 77 29.33 -21.36 21.84
N ARG A 78 29.15 -20.93 20.59
CA ARG A 78 30.17 -20.90 19.53
C ARG A 78 30.41 -19.46 19.10
N ASN A 79 31.59 -19.21 18.54
CA ASN A 79 31.93 -17.90 17.99
C ASN A 79 30.90 -17.52 16.92
N GLY A 80 30.33 -16.33 17.06
CA GLY A 80 29.31 -15.80 16.17
C GLY A 80 27.87 -16.17 16.54
N ASP A 81 27.63 -16.92 17.62
CA ASP A 81 26.26 -17.19 18.05
C ASP A 81 25.54 -15.89 18.44
N GLU A 82 24.28 -15.79 18.02
CA GLU A 82 23.38 -14.70 18.37
C GLU A 82 22.34 -15.17 19.38
N ILE A 83 22.29 -14.50 20.53
CA ILE A 83 21.33 -14.75 21.60
C ILE A 83 20.26 -13.67 21.55
N TYR A 84 18.99 -14.08 21.57
CA TYR A 84 17.85 -13.17 21.58
C TYR A 84 16.90 -13.48 22.74
N LEU A 85 16.52 -12.44 23.49
CA LEU A 85 15.49 -12.54 24.52
C LEU A 85 14.14 -12.15 23.93
N LEU A 86 13.14 -13.01 24.13
CA LEU A 86 11.77 -12.75 23.76
C LEU A 86 10.87 -12.93 25.00
N PRO A 87 10.47 -11.85 25.68
CA PRO A 87 9.56 -11.96 26.80
C PRO A 87 8.20 -12.52 26.33
N ALA A 88 7.73 -13.56 27.02
CA ALA A 88 6.33 -13.93 27.00
C ALA A 88 5.56 -12.84 27.74
N VAL A 89 4.75 -12.08 27.01
CA VAL A 89 3.97 -10.99 27.59
C VAL A 89 2.77 -11.62 28.29
N ALA A 90 2.80 -11.64 29.63
CA ALA A 90 1.62 -11.95 30.45
C ALA A 90 0.64 -10.77 30.36
N GLY A 91 -0.13 -10.78 29.27
CA GLY A 91 -1.17 -9.81 28.93
C GLY A 91 -1.93 -10.19 27.65
N GLY A 92 -1.76 -11.43 27.16
CA GLY A 92 -2.09 -11.79 25.79
C GLY A 92 -1.13 -11.08 24.82
N SER A 93 -0.37 -11.84 24.04
CA SER A 93 0.33 -11.23 22.92
C SER A 93 -0.73 -10.77 21.91
N GLU A 94 -0.84 -9.45 21.67
CA GLU A 94 -1.74 -8.94 20.62
C GLU A 94 -1.33 -9.48 19.22
N LEU A 95 -0.06 -9.88 19.08
CA LEU A 95 0.40 -10.75 18.00
C LEU A 95 0.20 -12.21 18.41
N SER A 96 -0.52 -12.99 17.61
CA SER A 96 -0.67 -14.42 17.84
C SER A 96 0.66 -15.17 17.62
N ASN A 97 0.75 -16.42 18.06
CA ASN A 97 1.91 -17.26 17.74
C ASN A 97 2.15 -17.38 16.23
N ARG A 98 1.08 -17.45 15.44
CA ARG A 98 1.13 -17.45 13.97
C ARG A 98 1.71 -16.15 13.42
N ASP A 99 1.35 -15.01 14.01
CA ASP A 99 1.92 -13.71 13.62
C ASP A 99 3.42 -13.67 13.93
N LEU A 100 3.83 -14.12 15.12
CA LEU A 100 5.24 -14.18 15.51
C LEU A 100 6.06 -15.11 14.63
N GLU A 101 5.50 -16.23 14.20
CA GLU A 101 6.14 -17.14 13.25
C GLU A 101 6.30 -16.46 11.88
N ARG A 102 5.20 -15.96 11.30
CA ARG A 102 5.20 -15.32 9.97
C ARG A 102 6.11 -14.10 9.92
N TYR A 103 6.03 -13.21 10.91
CA TYR A 103 6.74 -11.92 10.93
C TYR A 103 8.05 -11.98 11.71
N SER A 104 8.50 -13.17 12.12
CA SER A 104 9.74 -13.37 12.88
C SER A 104 10.91 -12.55 12.36
N ARG A 105 11.17 -12.56 11.05
CA ARG A 105 12.30 -11.82 10.44
C ARG A 105 12.08 -10.32 10.43
N GLN A 106 10.82 -9.88 10.33
CA GLN A 106 10.45 -8.46 10.37
C GLN A 106 10.49 -7.89 11.79
N VAL A 107 10.11 -8.69 12.79
CA VAL A 107 10.18 -8.34 14.21
C VAL A 107 11.62 -8.21 14.70
N MET A 108 12.59 -8.87 14.06
CA MET A 108 14.02 -8.76 14.38
C MET A 108 14.69 -7.53 13.75
N LEU A 109 14.01 -6.83 12.83
CA LEU A 109 14.55 -5.59 12.28
C LEU A 109 14.44 -4.48 13.34
N GLU A 110 15.55 -3.81 13.62
CA GLU A 110 15.57 -2.68 14.56
C GLU A 110 14.61 -1.57 14.11
N GLU A 111 14.44 -1.41 12.80
CA GLU A 111 13.59 -0.39 12.21
C GLU A 111 12.11 -0.59 12.48
N ILE A 112 11.68 -1.85 12.66
CA ILE A 112 10.28 -2.25 12.84
C ILE A 112 10.06 -2.78 14.27
N GLY A 113 10.74 -3.86 14.64
CA GLY A 113 10.60 -4.47 15.95
C GLY A 113 9.20 -5.07 16.21
N TYR A 114 9.02 -5.65 17.39
CA TYR A 114 7.71 -6.15 17.83
C TYR A 114 6.64 -5.04 17.84
N GLN A 115 7.00 -3.85 18.30
CA GLN A 115 6.07 -2.72 18.40
C GLN A 115 5.69 -2.15 17.03
N GLY A 116 6.62 -2.06 16.07
CA GLY A 116 6.29 -1.67 14.71
C GLY A 116 5.40 -2.69 14.03
N GLN A 117 5.65 -3.99 14.22
CA GLN A 117 4.75 -5.03 13.71
C GLN A 117 3.34 -4.89 14.28
N LEU A 118 3.22 -4.57 15.56
CA LEU A 118 1.93 -4.36 16.20
C LEU A 118 1.19 -3.15 15.63
N LYS A 119 1.91 -2.05 15.39
CA LYS A 119 1.36 -0.87 14.71
C LYS A 119 0.90 -1.19 13.29
N LEU A 120 1.71 -1.92 12.52
CA LEU A 120 1.32 -2.37 11.17
C LEU A 120 0.02 -3.18 11.21
N LYS A 121 -0.10 -4.15 12.13
CA LYS A 121 -1.33 -4.95 12.31
C LYS A 121 -2.58 -4.12 12.62
N LYS A 122 -2.42 -2.93 13.22
CA LYS A 122 -3.52 -2.00 13.52
C LYS A 122 -3.76 -0.96 12.41
N ALA A 123 -2.79 -0.78 11.52
CA ALA A 123 -2.80 0.27 10.53
C ALA A 123 -3.76 0.00 9.36
N LYS A 124 -4.23 1.07 8.75
CA LYS A 124 -5.14 1.11 7.60
C LYS A 124 -4.49 1.88 6.47
N ALA A 125 -4.08 1.19 5.40
CA ALA A 125 -3.52 1.81 4.21
C ALA A 125 -4.58 1.89 3.09
N CYS A 126 -4.58 2.98 2.32
CA CYS A 126 -5.33 3.08 1.06
C CYS A 126 -4.35 3.11 -0.11
N ILE A 127 -4.45 2.15 -1.01
CA ILE A 127 -3.66 2.10 -2.25
C ILE A 127 -4.58 2.49 -3.39
N VAL A 128 -4.23 3.59 -4.06
CA VAL A 128 -5.02 4.14 -5.17
C VAL A 128 -4.31 3.83 -6.48
N GLY A 129 -4.92 2.97 -7.28
CA GLY A 129 -4.33 2.27 -8.42
C GLY A 129 -3.81 0.88 -8.02
N VAL A 130 -4.27 -0.17 -8.70
CA VAL A 130 -3.79 -1.56 -8.54
C VAL A 130 -3.16 -2.05 -9.86
N GLY A 131 -2.67 -1.10 -10.66
CA GLY A 131 -1.94 -1.36 -11.90
C GLY A 131 -0.49 -1.80 -11.65
N GLY A 132 0.41 -1.41 -12.56
CA GLY A 132 1.81 -1.86 -12.54
C GLY A 132 2.57 -1.45 -11.28
N LEU A 133 2.31 -0.24 -10.78
CA LEU A 133 2.92 0.27 -9.55
C LEU A 133 2.19 -0.23 -8.29
N GLY A 134 0.85 -0.27 -8.33
CA GLY A 134 0.02 -0.70 -7.19
C GLY A 134 0.14 -2.17 -6.84
N ASN A 135 0.40 -3.04 -7.83
CA ASN A 135 0.61 -4.47 -7.65
C ASN A 135 1.71 -4.80 -6.61
N PRO A 136 2.98 -4.40 -6.83
CA PRO A 136 4.05 -4.69 -5.89
C PRO A 136 3.83 -4.02 -4.53
N ILE A 137 3.17 -2.85 -4.47
CA ILE A 137 2.84 -2.15 -3.22
C ILE A 137 1.87 -2.99 -2.40
N ALA A 138 0.73 -3.37 -3.00
CA ALA A 138 -0.31 -4.12 -2.32
C ALA A 138 0.21 -5.47 -1.82
N MET A 139 0.91 -6.23 -2.67
CA MET A 139 1.50 -7.51 -2.29
C MET A 139 2.45 -7.37 -1.10
N ARG A 140 3.33 -6.35 -1.09
CA ARG A 140 4.28 -6.14 0.00
C ARG A 140 3.59 -5.71 1.29
N LEU A 141 2.68 -4.75 1.26
CA LEU A 141 1.97 -4.31 2.48
C LEU A 141 1.14 -5.44 3.11
N VAL A 142 0.50 -6.28 2.28
CA VAL A 142 -0.20 -7.48 2.75
C VAL A 142 0.77 -8.51 3.34
N ALA A 143 1.90 -8.76 2.68
CA ALA A 143 2.93 -9.66 3.18
C ALA A 143 3.56 -9.17 4.50
N MET A 144 3.69 -7.85 4.69
CA MET A 144 4.19 -7.22 5.91
C MET A 144 3.19 -7.19 7.06
N GLY A 145 1.93 -7.56 6.82
CA GLY A 145 0.89 -7.65 7.85
C GLY A 145 0.25 -6.33 8.24
N VAL A 146 0.08 -5.40 7.28
CA VAL A 146 -0.77 -4.22 7.50
C VAL A 146 -2.20 -4.67 7.80
N GLY A 147 -2.84 -4.15 8.84
CA GLY A 147 -4.12 -4.67 9.34
C GLY A 147 -5.26 -4.60 8.34
N LYS A 148 -5.39 -3.46 7.66
CA LYS A 148 -6.40 -3.23 6.63
C LYS A 148 -5.80 -2.54 5.42
N ILE A 149 -6.12 -3.05 4.23
CA ILE A 149 -5.76 -2.41 2.97
C ILE A 149 -7.02 -2.16 2.17
N ARG A 150 -7.27 -0.89 1.89
CA ARG A 150 -8.23 -0.46 0.88
C ARG A 150 -7.51 -0.37 -0.46
N VAL A 151 -8.05 -1.04 -1.47
CA VAL A 151 -7.55 -0.98 -2.85
C VAL A 151 -8.59 -0.32 -3.74
N VAL A 152 -8.17 0.68 -4.51
CA VAL A 152 -9.05 1.51 -5.34
C VAL A 152 -8.55 1.47 -6.77
N ASP A 153 -9.37 1.01 -7.70
CA ASP A 153 -9.07 1.00 -9.13
C ASP A 153 -10.39 0.83 -9.88
N ARG A 154 -10.53 1.43 -11.06
CA ARG A 154 -11.75 1.36 -11.88
C ARG A 154 -11.67 0.36 -13.02
N ASP A 155 -10.50 -0.20 -13.26
CA ASP A 155 -10.23 -0.94 -14.48
C ASP A 155 -10.51 -2.45 -14.34
N VAL A 156 -10.56 -3.08 -15.51
CA VAL A 156 -10.52 -4.53 -15.69
C VAL A 156 -9.13 -4.98 -16.13
N ILE A 157 -8.85 -6.26 -15.97
CA ILE A 157 -7.56 -6.88 -16.33
C ILE A 157 -7.53 -7.14 -17.83
N GLU A 158 -6.41 -6.77 -18.47
CA GLU A 158 -6.19 -6.96 -19.90
C GLU A 158 -4.89 -7.71 -20.16
N LEU A 159 -4.78 -8.43 -21.28
CA LEU A 159 -3.56 -9.16 -21.65
C LEU A 159 -2.31 -8.25 -21.65
N SER A 160 -2.46 -7.02 -22.15
CA SER A 160 -1.42 -5.99 -22.19
C SER A 160 -0.91 -5.57 -20.80
N ASN A 161 -1.62 -5.92 -19.73
CA ASN A 161 -1.27 -5.57 -18.35
C ASN A 161 -0.33 -6.59 -17.71
N LEU A 162 -0.40 -7.86 -18.14
CA LEU A 162 0.20 -8.99 -17.42
C LEU A 162 1.74 -8.94 -17.35
N HIS A 163 2.41 -8.29 -18.30
CA HIS A 163 3.88 -8.13 -18.26
C HIS A 163 4.37 -7.30 -17.08
N ARG A 164 3.52 -6.45 -16.48
CA ARG A 164 3.88 -5.55 -15.37
C ARG A 164 2.97 -5.64 -14.14
N GLN A 165 1.84 -6.34 -14.24
CA GLN A 165 0.88 -6.54 -13.15
C GLN A 165 0.88 -8.00 -12.71
N THR A 166 1.99 -8.42 -12.10
CA THR A 166 2.33 -9.83 -11.86
C THR A 166 1.49 -10.55 -10.80
N MET A 167 0.61 -9.84 -10.09
CA MET A 167 -0.45 -10.44 -9.28
C MET A 167 -1.50 -11.12 -10.15
N PHE A 168 -1.75 -10.62 -11.36
CA PHE A 168 -2.76 -11.15 -12.29
C PHE A 168 -2.17 -12.17 -13.26
N ASP A 169 -3.01 -13.07 -13.77
CA ASP A 169 -2.67 -14.05 -14.78
C ASP A 169 -3.73 -14.10 -15.89
N GLU A 170 -3.50 -14.91 -16.93
CA GLU A 170 -4.39 -14.97 -18.09
C GLU A 170 -5.83 -15.38 -17.75
N SER A 171 -6.04 -16.14 -16.67
CA SER A 171 -7.39 -16.53 -16.24
C SER A 171 -8.19 -15.38 -15.63
N ASP A 172 -7.52 -14.27 -15.28
CA ASP A 172 -8.16 -13.08 -14.71
C ASP A 172 -8.63 -12.07 -15.77
N ILE A 173 -8.28 -12.26 -17.04
CA ILE A 173 -8.59 -11.30 -18.11
C ILE A 173 -10.11 -11.02 -18.18
N GLY A 174 -10.46 -9.73 -18.28
CA GLY A 174 -11.84 -9.24 -18.31
C GLY A 174 -12.48 -9.06 -16.93
N GLN A 175 -11.85 -9.53 -15.84
CA GLN A 175 -12.35 -9.33 -14.48
C GLN A 175 -11.92 -7.97 -13.91
N VAL A 176 -12.69 -7.44 -12.96
CA VAL A 176 -12.40 -6.16 -12.28
C VAL A 176 -11.13 -6.29 -11.41
N LYS A 177 -10.17 -5.38 -11.60
CA LYS A 177 -8.85 -5.44 -10.96
C LYS A 177 -8.93 -5.54 -9.44
N VAL A 178 -9.68 -4.65 -8.79
CA VAL A 178 -9.76 -4.63 -7.31
C VAL A 178 -10.40 -5.89 -6.73
N GLU A 179 -11.29 -6.55 -7.46
CA GLU A 179 -11.94 -7.78 -6.99
C GLU A 179 -10.98 -8.96 -7.03
N VAL A 180 -10.29 -9.14 -8.15
CA VAL A 180 -9.26 -10.16 -8.31
C VAL A 180 -8.12 -9.89 -7.33
N ALA A 181 -7.69 -8.63 -7.19
CA ALA A 181 -6.67 -8.24 -6.23
C ALA A 181 -7.09 -8.61 -4.81
N ALA A 182 -8.33 -8.29 -4.39
CA ALA A 182 -8.81 -8.67 -3.07
C ALA A 182 -8.80 -10.18 -2.83
N LYS A 183 -9.24 -10.99 -3.81
CA LYS A 183 -9.18 -12.46 -3.73
C LYS A 183 -7.75 -12.96 -3.57
N LYS A 184 -6.82 -12.47 -4.40
CA LYS A 184 -5.42 -12.91 -4.40
C LYS A 184 -4.65 -12.45 -3.17
N LEU A 185 -4.85 -11.21 -2.74
CA LEU A 185 -4.26 -10.65 -1.52
C LEU A 185 -4.77 -11.37 -0.25
N LYS A 186 -6.06 -11.66 -0.17
CA LYS A 186 -6.63 -12.42 0.96
C LYS A 186 -6.10 -13.86 1.01
N LYS A 187 -5.83 -14.48 -0.16
CA LYS A 187 -5.17 -15.79 -0.24
C LYS A 187 -3.71 -15.72 0.24
N MET A 188 -3.00 -14.64 -0.09
CA MET A 188 -1.61 -14.41 0.34
C MET A 188 -1.52 -14.27 1.87
N ASN A 189 -2.38 -13.45 2.46
CA ASN A 189 -2.42 -13.27 3.90
C ASN A 189 -3.88 -13.11 4.39
N PRO A 190 -4.50 -14.17 4.94
CA PRO A 190 -5.90 -14.14 5.36
C PRO A 190 -6.17 -13.29 6.60
N ASP A 191 -5.13 -12.88 7.32
CA ASP A 191 -5.25 -12.10 8.54
C ASP A 191 -5.38 -10.58 8.25
N VAL A 192 -5.17 -10.17 6.99
CA VAL A 192 -5.31 -8.79 6.50
C VAL A 192 -6.72 -8.57 5.97
N ILE A 193 -7.35 -7.48 6.40
CA ILE A 193 -8.66 -7.07 5.88
C ILE A 193 -8.46 -6.34 4.55
N ILE A 194 -9.01 -6.86 3.46
CA ILE A 194 -8.98 -6.20 2.15
C ILE A 194 -10.34 -5.56 1.85
N GLU A 195 -10.35 -4.27 1.53
CA GLU A 195 -11.52 -3.52 1.08
C GLU A 195 -11.31 -3.12 -0.39
N ALA A 196 -12.14 -3.65 -1.30
CA ALA A 196 -12.06 -3.35 -2.73
C ALA A 196 -13.07 -2.26 -3.11
N LEU A 197 -12.59 -1.18 -3.75
CA LEU A 197 -13.43 -0.09 -4.26
C LEU A 197 -13.24 0.07 -5.78
N PRO A 198 -14.20 -0.42 -6.58
CA PRO A 198 -14.13 -0.31 -8.04
C PRO A 198 -14.61 1.08 -8.50
N VAL A 199 -13.82 2.13 -8.30
CA VAL A 199 -14.21 3.52 -8.58
C VAL A 199 -13.07 4.34 -9.17
N SER A 200 -13.40 5.33 -10.02
CA SER A 200 -12.45 6.35 -10.46
C SER A 200 -12.28 7.40 -9.38
N VAL A 201 -11.05 7.80 -9.06
CA VAL A 201 -10.81 8.86 -8.07
C VAL A 201 -11.01 10.23 -8.71
N ASN A 202 -11.79 11.08 -8.05
CA ASN A 202 -12.06 12.44 -8.50
C ASN A 202 -12.42 13.34 -7.32
N ASP A 203 -12.64 14.63 -7.58
CA ASP A 203 -12.89 15.64 -6.54
C ASP A 203 -14.13 15.37 -5.69
N TYR A 204 -15.09 14.59 -6.20
CA TYR A 204 -16.36 14.33 -5.52
C TYR A 204 -16.28 13.13 -4.56
N ASN A 205 -15.44 12.15 -4.87
CA ASN A 205 -15.35 10.91 -4.07
C ASN A 205 -14.01 10.72 -3.35
N ALA A 206 -12.97 11.50 -3.67
CA ALA A 206 -11.64 11.32 -3.08
C ALA A 206 -11.66 11.46 -1.55
N LEU A 207 -12.52 12.33 -1.00
CA LEU A 207 -12.67 12.48 0.45
C LEU A 207 -13.19 11.21 1.13
N ASP A 208 -14.16 10.55 0.52
CA ASP A 208 -14.73 9.31 1.06
C ASP A 208 -13.75 8.14 0.89
N ILE A 209 -12.99 8.14 -0.21
CA ILE A 209 -12.00 7.11 -0.51
C ILE A 209 -10.89 7.08 0.55
N VAL A 210 -10.37 8.25 0.95
CA VAL A 210 -9.26 8.32 1.91
C VAL A 210 -9.71 8.22 3.36
N GLU A 211 -11.01 8.32 3.63
CA GLU A 211 -11.53 8.44 4.99
C GLU A 211 -11.15 7.25 5.88
N GLY A 212 -10.65 7.59 7.07
CA GLY A 212 -10.31 6.62 8.11
C GLY A 212 -9.06 5.79 7.85
N CYS A 213 -8.24 6.17 6.86
CA CYS A 213 -6.92 5.58 6.60
C CYS A 213 -5.82 6.35 7.33
N ASP A 214 -4.77 5.62 7.74
CA ASP A 214 -3.59 6.19 8.40
C ASP A 214 -2.56 6.69 7.38
N VAL A 215 -2.55 6.12 6.18
CA VAL A 215 -1.70 6.52 5.05
C VAL A 215 -2.38 6.20 3.72
N VAL A 216 -2.17 7.07 2.73
CA VAL A 216 -2.56 6.86 1.34
C VAL A 216 -1.31 6.68 0.50
N ILE A 217 -1.32 5.70 -0.41
CA ILE A 217 -0.25 5.44 -1.37
C ILE A 217 -0.83 5.62 -2.78
N ASP A 218 -0.25 6.53 -3.55
CA ASP A 218 -0.64 6.84 -4.92
C ASP A 218 0.18 6.03 -5.93
N ALA A 219 -0.54 5.14 -6.60
CA ALA A 219 -0.07 4.35 -7.71
C ALA A 219 -0.92 4.62 -8.97
N LEU A 220 -1.43 5.85 -9.12
CA LEU A 220 -2.25 6.26 -10.26
C LEU A 220 -1.37 6.44 -11.51
N ASP A 221 -2.00 6.43 -12.68
CA ASP A 221 -1.40 6.86 -13.93
C ASP A 221 -2.01 8.18 -14.45
N SER A 222 -3.02 8.70 -13.76
CA SER A 222 -3.66 9.98 -14.06
C SER A 222 -3.13 11.13 -13.20
N VAL A 223 -2.92 12.28 -13.83
CA VAL A 223 -2.51 13.53 -13.17
C VAL A 223 -3.70 14.16 -12.45
N ASN A 224 -4.87 14.19 -13.10
CA ASN A 224 -6.08 14.77 -12.52
C ASN A 224 -6.52 14.01 -11.26
N ALA A 225 -6.53 12.68 -11.31
CA ALA A 225 -6.83 11.86 -10.14
C ALA A 225 -5.86 12.10 -8.98
N ARG A 226 -4.56 12.32 -9.26
CA ARG A 226 -3.56 12.69 -8.24
C ARG A 226 -3.86 14.02 -7.58
N TYR A 227 -4.26 15.04 -8.34
CA TYR A 227 -4.65 16.33 -7.76
C TYR A 227 -5.86 16.18 -6.85
N SER A 228 -6.89 15.42 -7.26
CA SER A 228 -8.05 15.12 -6.42
C SER A 228 -7.66 14.40 -5.14
N LEU A 229 -6.81 13.38 -5.25
CA LEU A 229 -6.34 12.60 -4.10
C LEU A 229 -5.50 13.44 -3.13
N ASN A 230 -4.60 14.28 -3.65
CA ASN A 230 -3.80 15.22 -2.85
C ASN A 230 -4.70 16.20 -2.09
N LYS A 231 -5.71 16.79 -2.76
CA LYS A 231 -6.68 17.70 -2.12
C LYS A 231 -7.42 17.00 -0.98
N ALA A 232 -7.85 15.75 -1.18
CA ALA A 232 -8.52 14.97 -0.17
C ALA A 232 -7.62 14.64 1.03
N CYS A 233 -6.39 14.16 0.79
CA CYS A 233 -5.41 13.84 1.83
C CYS A 233 -5.05 15.07 2.67
N VAL A 234 -4.81 16.21 2.02
CA VAL A 234 -4.55 17.49 2.72
C VAL A 234 -5.75 17.87 3.58
N LYS A 235 -6.97 17.85 3.03
CA LYS A 235 -8.19 18.22 3.77
C LYS A 235 -8.47 17.30 4.97
N LYS A 236 -8.15 16.01 4.86
CA LYS A 236 -8.34 15.02 5.94
C LYS A 236 -7.11 14.88 6.86
N ASN A 237 -6.04 15.62 6.59
CA ASN A 237 -4.77 15.53 7.31
C ASN A 237 -4.18 14.10 7.34
N ILE A 238 -4.28 13.39 6.21
CA ILE A 238 -3.77 12.02 6.04
C ILE A 238 -2.45 12.04 5.26
N PRO A 239 -1.36 11.46 5.79
CA PRO A 239 -0.11 11.29 5.06
C PRO A 239 -0.28 10.60 3.72
N PHE A 240 0.47 11.07 2.72
CA PHE A 240 0.33 10.67 1.34
C PHE A 240 1.69 10.39 0.71
N VAL A 241 1.91 9.16 0.25
CA VAL A 241 3.13 8.73 -0.44
C VAL A 241 2.79 8.63 -1.92
N THR A 242 3.54 9.31 -2.79
CA THR A 242 3.26 9.35 -4.23
C THR A 242 4.46 8.84 -5.01
N GLY A 243 4.18 7.90 -5.92
CA GLY A 243 5.12 7.36 -6.89
C GLY A 243 4.62 7.55 -8.32
N ALA A 244 5.53 7.70 -9.25
CA ALA A 244 5.24 7.63 -10.68
C ALA A 244 6.41 6.99 -11.43
N ALA A 245 6.13 6.33 -12.55
CA ALA A 245 7.15 5.73 -13.40
C ALA A 245 6.73 5.75 -14.86
N VAL A 246 7.69 5.96 -15.75
CA VAL A 246 7.53 5.96 -17.21
C VAL A 246 8.84 5.52 -17.86
N GLY A 247 8.78 4.70 -18.91
CA GLY A 247 9.97 4.12 -19.51
C GLY A 247 10.80 3.34 -18.47
N VAL A 248 12.02 3.83 -18.22
CA VAL A 248 12.97 3.28 -17.24
C VAL A 248 13.19 4.20 -16.03
N SER A 249 12.44 5.29 -15.94
CA SER A 249 12.58 6.31 -14.90
C SER A 249 11.41 6.34 -13.93
N GLY A 250 11.66 6.79 -12.71
CA GLY A 250 10.64 6.91 -11.68
C GLY A 250 10.90 8.04 -10.70
N GLN A 251 9.86 8.43 -9.98
CA GLN A 251 9.93 9.46 -8.94
C GLN A 251 9.12 9.05 -7.72
N VAL A 252 9.60 9.39 -6.53
CA VAL A 252 8.90 9.17 -5.25
C VAL A 252 9.09 10.35 -4.32
N PHE A 253 8.03 10.77 -3.64
CA PHE A 253 8.13 11.64 -2.47
C PHE A 253 6.97 11.46 -1.49
N THR A 254 7.17 11.98 -0.27
CA THR A 254 6.20 11.83 0.82
C THR A 254 5.66 13.17 1.26
N ILE A 255 4.34 13.26 1.37
CA ILE A 255 3.60 14.45 1.79
C ILE A 255 3.03 14.20 3.19
N ILE A 256 3.45 15.01 4.15
CA ILE A 256 2.82 15.14 5.46
C ILE A 256 1.99 16.43 5.43
N PRO A 257 0.64 16.34 5.38
CA PRO A 257 -0.22 17.50 5.26
C PRO A 257 0.13 18.64 6.22
N HIS A 258 0.09 19.85 5.68
CA HIS A 258 0.41 21.12 6.37
C HIS A 258 1.84 21.27 6.90
N GLN A 259 2.65 20.21 6.94
CA GLN A 259 4.05 20.22 7.40
C GLN A 259 5.05 20.25 6.22
N THR A 260 4.78 19.49 5.16
CA THR A 260 5.62 19.46 3.95
C THR A 260 4.91 20.14 2.78
N ALA A 261 5.62 20.30 1.66
CA ALA A 261 4.99 20.63 0.40
C ALA A 261 3.98 19.54 0.01
N CYS A 262 2.83 19.95 -0.52
CA CYS A 262 1.86 19.02 -1.10
C CYS A 262 2.16 18.79 -2.59
N TYR A 263 1.43 17.90 -3.26
CA TYR A 263 1.65 17.61 -4.68
C TYR A 263 1.57 18.88 -5.53
N HIS A 264 0.58 19.74 -5.26
CA HIS A 264 0.39 21.01 -5.96
C HIS A 264 1.47 22.06 -5.67
N CYS A 265 2.21 21.95 -4.56
CA CYS A 265 3.38 22.82 -4.34
C CYS A 265 4.54 22.43 -5.26
N VAL A 266 4.71 21.13 -5.52
CA VAL A 266 5.80 20.59 -6.35
C VAL A 266 5.45 20.75 -7.83
N PHE A 267 4.20 20.47 -8.17
CA PHE A 267 3.67 20.45 -9.53
C PHE A 267 2.38 21.28 -9.57
N PRO A 268 2.44 22.60 -9.83
CA PRO A 268 1.26 23.46 -9.72
C PRO A 268 0.30 23.37 -10.92
N SER A 269 0.81 23.05 -12.11
CA SER A 269 0.05 23.19 -13.36
C SER A 269 0.43 22.14 -14.41
N LEU A 270 0.58 20.88 -14.00
CA LEU A 270 0.72 19.78 -14.96
C LEU A 270 -0.55 19.62 -15.79
N ASP A 271 -0.40 19.65 -17.11
CA ASP A 271 -1.43 19.31 -18.07
C ASP A 271 -1.33 17.82 -18.44
N GLU A 272 -2.37 17.06 -18.12
CA GLU A 272 -2.44 15.62 -18.37
C GLU A 272 -2.24 15.28 -19.86
N ASN A 273 -2.72 16.12 -20.77
CA ASN A 273 -2.61 15.89 -22.23
C ASN A 273 -1.19 16.04 -22.76
N SER A 274 -0.33 16.73 -22.00
CA SER A 274 1.07 16.98 -22.37
C SER A 274 2.04 15.94 -21.79
N MET A 275 1.55 15.06 -20.90
CA MET A 275 2.41 14.15 -20.15
C MET A 275 2.59 12.81 -20.88
N PRO A 276 3.81 12.24 -20.90
CA PRO A 276 4.03 10.91 -21.44
C PRO A 276 3.29 9.86 -20.60
N THR A 277 2.66 8.90 -21.26
CA THR A 277 1.91 7.82 -20.61
C THR A 277 2.64 6.49 -20.78
N CYS A 278 2.34 5.52 -19.91
CA CYS A 278 2.81 4.14 -20.09
C CYS A 278 2.38 3.54 -21.43
N SER A 279 1.25 3.98 -22.01
CA SER A 279 0.78 3.53 -23.31
C SER A 279 1.55 4.12 -24.49
N THR A 280 2.15 5.31 -24.33
CA THR A 280 2.89 5.99 -25.40
C THR A 280 4.38 5.67 -25.34
N GLU A 281 4.98 5.72 -24.14
CA GLU A 281 6.43 5.52 -23.94
C GLU A 281 6.80 4.07 -23.57
N GLY A 282 5.81 3.28 -23.15
CA GLY A 282 6.08 2.00 -22.48
C GLY A 282 6.57 2.19 -21.04
N VAL A 283 6.76 1.07 -20.34
CA VAL A 283 7.31 1.07 -18.98
C VAL A 283 7.99 -0.25 -18.67
N HIS A 284 9.18 -0.18 -18.07
CA HIS A 284 9.92 -1.36 -17.66
C HIS A 284 9.36 -1.92 -16.33
N PRO A 285 9.00 -3.20 -16.23
CA PRO A 285 8.39 -3.76 -15.00
C PRO A 285 9.24 -3.59 -13.73
N SER A 286 10.56 -3.52 -13.87
CA SER A 286 11.45 -3.37 -12.71
C SER A 286 11.41 -1.97 -12.10
N ILE A 287 11.21 -0.90 -12.89
CA ILE A 287 11.14 0.45 -12.31
C ILE A 287 9.91 0.57 -11.40
N LEU A 288 8.79 -0.06 -11.80
CA LEU A 288 7.57 -0.13 -10.99
C LEU A 288 7.81 -0.85 -9.66
N SER A 289 8.61 -1.91 -9.67
CA SER A 289 8.96 -2.66 -8.46
C SER A 289 9.89 -1.89 -7.52
N ILE A 290 10.81 -1.08 -8.07
CA ILE A 290 11.73 -0.22 -7.32
C ILE A 290 10.97 0.94 -6.68
N VAL A 291 10.23 1.71 -7.49
CA VAL A 291 9.40 2.84 -7.04
C VAL A 291 8.41 2.35 -5.98
N GLY A 292 7.63 1.30 -6.28
CA GLY A 292 6.67 0.75 -5.33
C GLY A 292 7.31 0.18 -4.06
N GLY A 293 8.54 -0.34 -4.14
CA GLY A 293 9.30 -0.76 -2.96
C GLY A 293 9.67 0.40 -2.04
N ILE A 294 10.05 1.54 -2.63
CA ILE A 294 10.38 2.77 -1.89
C ILE A 294 9.11 3.39 -1.28
N GLU A 295 8.00 3.40 -2.02
CA GLU A 295 6.71 3.87 -1.49
C GLU A 295 6.27 3.04 -0.28
N VAL A 296 6.41 1.71 -0.34
CA VAL A 296 6.16 0.81 0.79
C VAL A 296 7.03 1.17 2.00
N ALA A 297 8.33 1.42 1.78
CA ALA A 297 9.23 1.78 2.86
C ALA A 297 8.84 3.10 3.56
N GLU A 298 8.40 4.10 2.80
CA GLU A 298 7.93 5.38 3.33
C GLU A 298 6.59 5.24 4.05
N ALA A 299 5.64 4.49 3.48
CA ALA A 299 4.35 4.21 4.10
C ALA A 299 4.50 3.44 5.42
N VAL A 300 5.40 2.47 5.48
CA VAL A 300 5.71 1.70 6.70
C VAL A 300 6.27 2.62 7.78
N LYS A 301 7.20 3.53 7.46
CA LYS A 301 7.70 4.51 8.44
C LYS A 301 6.56 5.31 9.03
N ILE A 302 5.66 5.83 8.20
CA ILE A 302 4.48 6.58 8.66
C ILE A 302 3.63 5.73 9.62
N MET A 303 3.25 4.52 9.21
CA MET A 303 2.38 3.64 10.00
C MET A 303 2.99 3.24 11.35
N ILE A 304 4.31 3.11 11.44
CA ILE A 304 5.00 2.79 12.71
C ILE A 304 5.39 4.03 13.52
N GLY A 305 5.04 5.23 13.06
CA GLY A 305 5.28 6.50 13.75
C GLY A 305 6.70 7.05 13.62
N ARG A 306 7.41 6.68 12.55
CA ARG A 306 8.71 7.24 12.18
C ARG A 306 8.52 8.34 11.13
N HIS A 307 9.43 9.32 11.14
CA HIS A 307 9.44 10.36 10.12
C HIS A 307 9.85 9.76 8.75
N PRO A 308 9.11 10.06 7.67
CA PRO A 308 9.48 9.62 6.31
C PRO A 308 10.78 10.28 5.82
N THR A 309 11.54 9.59 4.99
CA THR A 309 12.83 10.10 4.48
C THR A 309 12.66 11.06 3.32
N LEU A 310 11.58 10.92 2.55
CA LEU A 310 11.27 11.70 1.36
C LEU A 310 10.27 12.86 1.62
N ALA A 311 10.10 13.24 2.89
CA ALA A 311 9.44 14.49 3.23
C ALA A 311 10.27 15.68 2.72
N ASN A 312 9.65 16.58 1.94
CA ASN A 312 10.30 17.74 1.31
C ASN A 312 11.49 17.38 0.38
N LYS A 313 11.48 16.15 -0.15
CA LYS A 313 12.56 15.62 -0.99
C LYS A 313 11.99 14.70 -2.07
N LEU A 314 12.23 15.06 -3.33
CA LEU A 314 11.87 14.25 -4.49
C LEU A 314 13.04 13.34 -4.80
N LEU A 315 12.82 12.03 -4.74
CA LEU A 315 13.76 11.05 -5.27
C LEU A 315 13.42 10.79 -6.74
N TYR A 316 14.38 11.03 -7.62
CA TYR A 316 14.35 10.64 -9.02
C TYR A 316 15.25 9.41 -9.22
N ILE A 317 14.75 8.45 -9.97
CA ILE A 317 15.39 7.16 -10.23
C ILE A 317 15.51 7.02 -11.73
N ASP A 318 16.72 6.77 -12.21
CA ASP A 318 17.00 6.43 -13.60
C ASP A 318 17.62 5.03 -13.65
N MET A 319 16.90 4.06 -14.21
CA MET A 319 17.42 2.69 -14.30
C MET A 319 18.44 2.50 -15.42
N ASP A 320 18.54 3.39 -16.41
CA ASP A 320 19.49 3.23 -17.50
C ASP A 320 20.93 3.39 -17.00
N ASN A 321 21.12 4.40 -16.14
CA ASN A 321 22.40 4.69 -15.48
C ASN A 321 22.49 4.12 -14.05
N LEU A 322 21.39 3.57 -13.51
CA LEU A 322 21.22 3.17 -12.11
C LEU A 322 21.46 4.32 -11.11
N ASP A 323 21.02 5.51 -11.47
CA ASP A 323 21.18 6.71 -10.67
C ASP A 323 19.98 7.00 -9.76
N PHE A 324 20.29 7.43 -8.53
CA PHE A 324 19.33 7.83 -7.52
C PHE A 324 19.65 9.26 -7.07
N ASN A 325 18.92 10.22 -7.64
CA ASN A 325 19.15 11.64 -7.41
C ASN A 325 18.03 12.23 -6.56
N SER A 326 18.37 13.08 -5.60
CA SER A 326 17.36 13.73 -4.75
C SER A 326 17.35 15.24 -4.89
N THR A 327 16.18 15.82 -5.07
CA THR A 327 15.96 17.26 -5.12
C THR A 327 15.12 17.70 -3.93
N LEU A 328 15.60 18.72 -3.20
CA LEU A 328 14.84 19.29 -2.09
C LEU A 328 13.79 20.27 -2.61
N PHE A 329 12.62 20.26 -1.99
CA PHE A 329 11.55 21.22 -2.24
C PHE A 329 10.94 21.67 -0.91
N LYS A 330 10.17 22.75 -0.92
CA LYS A 330 9.55 23.30 0.30
C LYS A 330 8.08 23.57 0.08
N LYS A 331 7.33 23.57 1.18
CA LYS A 331 5.93 24.01 1.19
C LYS A 331 5.87 25.48 0.74
N VAL A 332 4.92 25.77 -0.15
CA VAL A 332 4.61 27.13 -0.60
C VAL A 332 3.51 27.69 0.30
N GLU A 333 3.73 28.86 0.90
CA GLU A 333 2.78 29.46 1.85
C GLU A 333 1.46 29.84 1.17
N GLU A 334 1.52 30.34 -0.06
CA GLU A 334 0.38 30.77 -0.87
C GLU A 334 -0.24 29.62 -1.68
N CYS A 335 0.12 28.35 -1.41
CA CYS A 335 -0.47 27.22 -2.11
C CYS A 335 -1.99 27.19 -1.92
N PRO A 336 -2.81 27.10 -3.00
CA PRO A 336 -4.27 27.07 -2.88
C PRO A 336 -4.80 25.80 -2.20
N VAL A 337 -4.00 24.74 -2.13
CA VAL A 337 -4.41 23.46 -1.53
C VAL A 337 -4.06 23.41 -0.04
N CYS A 338 -2.78 23.54 0.31
CA CYS A 338 -2.27 23.33 1.67
C CYS A 338 -1.81 24.60 2.41
N GLY A 339 -1.91 25.76 1.76
CA GLY A 339 -1.49 27.08 2.24
C GLY A 339 -2.66 28.07 2.36
N THR A 340 -2.36 29.36 2.23
CA THR A 340 -3.30 30.49 2.36
C THR A 340 -3.90 30.95 1.02
N GLY A 341 -3.46 30.37 -0.10
CA GLY A 341 -3.93 30.75 -1.43
C GLY A 341 -5.43 30.51 -1.62
N LYS A 342 -6.04 31.31 -2.51
CA LYS A 342 -7.46 31.12 -2.86
C LYS A 342 -7.65 29.84 -3.66
N ARG A 343 -8.61 29.02 -3.25
CA ARG A 343 -9.05 27.84 -4.00
C ARG A 343 -9.91 28.29 -5.19
N GLU A 344 -9.58 27.82 -6.38
CA GLU A 344 -10.52 27.86 -7.48
C GLU A 344 -11.60 26.80 -7.24
N GLU A 345 -12.85 27.24 -7.14
CA GLU A 345 -14.01 26.35 -7.16
C GLU A 345 -14.39 26.11 -8.63
N LEU A 346 -14.08 24.92 -9.13
CA LEU A 346 -14.60 24.49 -10.42
C LEU A 346 -16.10 24.18 -10.29
N PRO A 347 -16.93 24.55 -11.28
CA PRO A 347 -18.36 24.25 -11.25
C PRO A 347 -18.60 22.73 -11.18
N THR A 348 -19.52 22.33 -10.32
CA THR A 348 -19.91 20.91 -10.14
C THR A 348 -20.53 20.36 -11.42
N GLN A 349 -19.94 19.31 -11.98
CA GLN A 349 -20.48 18.57 -13.12
C GLN A 349 -21.35 17.40 -12.65
N GLU A 350 -22.29 16.92 -13.47
CA GLU A 350 -23.14 15.75 -13.14
C GLU A 350 -22.39 14.41 -13.37
N LEU A 351 -21.59 14.36 -14.43
CA LEU A 351 -20.79 13.20 -14.83
C LEU A 351 -19.37 13.66 -15.13
N ILE A 352 -18.38 12.87 -14.70
CA ILE A 352 -17.01 12.97 -15.16
C ILE A 352 -16.83 11.96 -16.29
N VAL A 353 -16.23 12.39 -17.39
CA VAL A 353 -15.92 11.54 -18.54
C VAL A 353 -14.43 11.61 -18.83
N GLU A 354 -13.81 10.45 -18.94
CA GLU A 354 -12.39 10.31 -19.27
C GLU A 354 -12.25 9.37 -20.45
N GLU A 355 -11.57 9.80 -21.50
CA GLU A 355 -11.17 8.89 -22.57
C GLU A 355 -9.93 8.06 -22.16
N LEU A 356 -10.00 6.75 -22.40
CA LEU A 356 -8.97 5.79 -22.03
C LEU A 356 -8.20 5.36 -23.27
N CYS A 357 -6.90 5.60 -23.27
CA CYS A 357 -6.00 5.21 -24.34
C CYS A 357 -5.84 3.68 -24.39
N GLY A 358 -5.91 3.10 -25.60
CA GLY A 358 -5.37 1.76 -25.89
C GLY A 358 -6.30 0.56 -25.72
N ARG A 359 -7.61 0.74 -25.49
CA ARG A 359 -8.55 -0.38 -25.34
C ARG A 359 -9.05 -0.97 -26.68
N ASN A 360 -9.40 -2.27 -26.66
CA ASN A 360 -10.13 -3.01 -27.71
C ASN A 360 -9.71 -2.77 -29.17
N ARG A 361 -8.46 -3.13 -29.53
CA ARG A 361 -7.97 -3.13 -30.92
C ARG A 361 -8.10 -1.75 -31.61
N GLY A 362 -7.93 -0.66 -30.86
CA GLY A 362 -7.96 0.72 -31.39
C GLY A 362 -9.32 1.43 -31.28
N LYS A 363 -10.28 0.86 -30.56
CA LYS A 363 -11.57 1.51 -30.30
C LYS A 363 -11.47 2.51 -29.15
N ARG A 364 -12.05 3.70 -29.33
CA ARG A 364 -12.17 4.71 -28.27
C ARG A 364 -12.93 4.12 -27.09
N THR A 365 -12.46 4.41 -25.89
CA THR A 365 -13.09 3.94 -24.65
C THR A 365 -13.27 5.10 -23.69
N PHE A 366 -14.44 5.18 -23.08
CA PHE A 366 -14.80 6.24 -22.14
C PHE A 366 -15.12 5.63 -20.78
N SER A 367 -14.47 6.14 -19.74
CA SER A 367 -14.87 5.93 -18.35
C SER A 367 -15.81 7.05 -17.95
N ILE A 368 -17.02 6.70 -17.55
CA ILE A 368 -18.03 7.64 -17.05
C ILE A 368 -18.21 7.38 -15.58
N THR A 369 -18.02 8.40 -14.75
CA THR A 369 -18.21 8.32 -13.31
C THR A 369 -19.18 9.41 -12.85
N PRO A 370 -20.33 9.05 -12.26
CA PRO A 370 -21.22 10.04 -11.69
C PRO A 370 -20.56 10.72 -10.49
N THR A 371 -20.82 12.03 -10.34
CA THR A 371 -20.26 12.84 -9.25
C THR A 371 -21.00 12.63 -7.91
N ARG A 372 -22.06 11.83 -7.94
CA ARG A 372 -22.79 11.32 -6.78
C ARG A 372 -22.84 9.79 -6.85
N MET A 373 -22.92 9.13 -5.69
CA MET A 373 -23.11 7.68 -5.66
C MET A 373 -24.45 7.34 -6.32
N VAL A 374 -24.42 6.51 -7.36
CA VAL A 374 -25.61 6.00 -8.06
C VAL A 374 -25.60 4.49 -7.89
N GLU A 375 -26.56 3.93 -7.15
CA GLU A 375 -26.76 2.49 -7.17
C GLU A 375 -27.44 2.09 -8.48
N ILE A 376 -26.78 1.21 -9.24
CA ILE A 376 -27.34 0.72 -10.50
C ILE A 376 -28.42 -0.34 -10.24
N ASP A 377 -29.58 -0.17 -10.87
CA ASP A 377 -30.64 -1.17 -10.90
C ASP A 377 -30.36 -2.16 -12.05
N VAL A 378 -29.68 -3.27 -11.71
CA VAL A 378 -29.25 -4.28 -12.70
C VAL A 378 -30.42 -4.87 -13.50
N PRO A 379 -31.55 -5.31 -12.88
CA PRO A 379 -32.74 -5.73 -13.63
C PRO A 379 -33.26 -4.67 -14.61
N LYS A 380 -33.27 -3.39 -14.20
CA LYS A 380 -33.73 -2.31 -15.06
C LYS A 380 -32.79 -2.07 -16.24
N ILE A 381 -31.48 -1.99 -15.98
CA ILE A 381 -30.46 -1.81 -17.02
C ILE A 381 -30.48 -2.97 -18.02
N THR A 382 -30.56 -4.21 -17.55
CA THR A 382 -30.60 -5.40 -18.44
C THR A 382 -31.86 -5.41 -19.32
N GLY A 383 -33.01 -4.99 -18.79
CA GLY A 383 -34.24 -4.82 -19.57
C GLY A 383 -34.13 -3.76 -20.67
N ILE A 384 -33.55 -2.60 -20.36
CA ILE A 384 -33.30 -1.52 -21.34
C ILE A 384 -32.27 -1.96 -22.37
N ALA A 385 -31.18 -2.59 -21.92
CA ALA A 385 -30.11 -3.12 -22.75
C ALA A 385 -30.66 -4.11 -23.79
N SER A 386 -31.50 -5.06 -23.35
CA SER A 386 -32.13 -6.06 -24.23
C SER A 386 -33.03 -5.41 -25.29
N LYS A 387 -33.83 -4.39 -24.92
CA LYS A 387 -34.66 -3.62 -25.88
C LYS A 387 -33.83 -2.89 -26.93
N LYS A 388 -32.58 -2.57 -26.61
CA LYS A 388 -31.61 -1.91 -27.51
C LYS A 388 -30.68 -2.89 -28.23
N GLY A 389 -30.95 -4.19 -28.13
CA GLY A 389 -30.17 -5.24 -28.80
C GLY A 389 -28.85 -5.58 -28.12
N PHE A 390 -28.63 -5.14 -26.87
CA PHE A 390 -27.48 -5.56 -26.08
C PHE A 390 -27.72 -6.94 -25.45
N LYS A 391 -26.68 -7.78 -25.46
CA LYS A 391 -26.60 -9.06 -24.76
C LYS A 391 -25.85 -8.90 -23.46
N VAL A 392 -26.24 -9.64 -22.44
CA VAL A 392 -25.51 -9.71 -21.17
C VAL A 392 -24.35 -10.68 -21.34
N GLU A 393 -23.13 -10.18 -21.14
CA GLU A 393 -21.90 -10.98 -21.20
C GLU A 393 -21.54 -11.55 -19.82
N ASN A 394 -21.68 -10.72 -18.79
CA ASN A 394 -21.38 -11.09 -17.41
C ASN A 394 -22.25 -10.29 -16.43
N GLN A 395 -22.70 -10.95 -15.36
CA GLN A 395 -23.39 -10.32 -14.24
C GLN A 395 -22.79 -10.85 -12.93
N GLY A 396 -22.00 -10.01 -12.25
CA GLY A 396 -21.38 -10.32 -10.97
C GLY A 396 -22.01 -9.54 -9.81
N GLU A 397 -21.51 -9.73 -8.58
CA GLU A 397 -22.01 -9.03 -7.38
C GLU A 397 -21.76 -7.51 -7.38
N LEU A 398 -20.79 -7.06 -8.19
CA LEU A 398 -20.24 -5.71 -8.19
C LEU A 398 -20.35 -5.00 -9.56
N GLY A 399 -20.91 -5.66 -10.58
CA GLY A 399 -21.02 -5.07 -11.91
C GLY A 399 -21.80 -5.90 -12.94
N LEU A 400 -22.07 -5.27 -14.08
CA LEU A 400 -22.80 -5.81 -15.22
C LEU A 400 -22.05 -5.45 -16.51
N SER A 401 -21.71 -6.45 -17.32
CA SER A 401 -21.14 -6.25 -18.66
C SER A 401 -22.15 -6.63 -19.73
N ILE A 402 -22.39 -5.72 -20.67
CA ILE A 402 -23.28 -5.89 -21.83
C ILE A 402 -22.55 -5.55 -23.12
N SER A 403 -22.95 -6.17 -24.23
CA SER A 403 -22.38 -5.91 -25.55
C SER A 403 -23.47 -5.81 -26.64
N SER A 404 -23.28 -4.96 -27.63
CA SER A 404 -24.11 -4.92 -28.84
C SER A 404 -23.23 -4.54 -30.03
N ASN A 405 -23.18 -5.39 -31.05
CA ASN A 405 -22.29 -5.24 -32.20
C ASN A 405 -20.84 -4.99 -31.75
N ASP A 406 -20.35 -3.77 -31.99
CA ASP A 406 -18.99 -3.34 -31.69
C ASP A 406 -18.86 -2.53 -30.40
N VAL A 407 -19.95 -2.32 -29.67
CA VAL A 407 -20.02 -1.53 -28.45
C VAL A 407 -20.08 -2.44 -27.22
N TYR A 408 -19.24 -2.15 -26.24
CA TYR A 408 -19.18 -2.88 -24.96
C TYR A 408 -19.40 -1.89 -23.81
N VAL A 409 -20.26 -2.24 -22.86
CA VAL A 409 -20.50 -1.43 -21.66
C VAL A 409 -20.32 -2.28 -20.43
N SER A 410 -19.45 -1.87 -19.52
CA SER A 410 -19.29 -2.50 -18.20
C SER A 410 -19.66 -1.50 -17.11
N PHE A 411 -20.79 -1.74 -16.45
CA PHE A 411 -21.24 -0.99 -15.28
C PHE A 411 -20.65 -1.57 -14.01
N LEU A 412 -20.30 -0.68 -13.08
CA LEU A 412 -19.91 -0.97 -11.71
C LEU A 412 -21.07 -0.60 -10.78
N LYS A 413 -21.23 -1.31 -9.67
CA LYS A 413 -22.37 -1.22 -8.74
C LYS A 413 -22.69 0.21 -8.26
N ARG A 414 -21.67 1.07 -8.21
CA ARG A 414 -21.77 2.48 -7.77
C ARG A 414 -21.95 3.48 -8.91
N GLY A 415 -22.35 3.02 -10.09
CA GLY A 415 -22.76 3.88 -11.20
C GLY A 415 -21.67 4.19 -12.19
N SER A 416 -20.39 3.99 -11.87
CA SER A 416 -19.34 4.11 -12.89
C SER A 416 -19.56 3.11 -14.03
N ALA A 417 -19.25 3.52 -15.25
CA ALA A 417 -19.33 2.67 -16.43
C ALA A 417 -18.11 2.86 -17.33
N VAL A 418 -17.64 1.76 -17.91
CA VAL A 418 -16.69 1.76 -19.02
C VAL A 418 -17.47 1.50 -20.29
N ILE A 419 -17.38 2.39 -21.28
CA ILE A 419 -18.03 2.29 -22.59
C ILE A 419 -16.97 2.24 -23.66
N VAL A 420 -16.94 1.15 -24.44
CA VAL A 420 -15.99 0.94 -25.53
C VAL A 420 -16.72 0.95 -26.87
N GLY A 421 -16.15 1.60 -27.88
CA GLY A 421 -16.65 1.56 -29.25
C GLY A 421 -17.59 2.71 -29.63
N GLU A 422 -17.86 3.63 -28.71
CA GLU A 422 -18.57 4.88 -29.00
C GLU A 422 -17.68 5.88 -29.75
N LYS A 423 -18.31 6.80 -30.50
CA LYS A 423 -17.61 7.70 -31.43
C LYS A 423 -16.90 8.83 -30.72
N ASP A 424 -17.49 9.36 -29.66
CA ASP A 424 -17.06 10.54 -28.91
C ASP A 424 -17.66 10.55 -27.49
N GLU A 425 -17.19 11.47 -26.65
CA GLU A 425 -17.67 11.60 -25.26
C GLU A 425 -19.18 11.83 -25.18
N ASN A 426 -19.76 12.63 -26.09
CA ASN A 426 -21.20 12.93 -26.07
C ASN A 426 -22.05 11.68 -26.35
N SER A 427 -21.63 10.85 -27.31
CA SER A 427 -22.27 9.58 -27.62
C SER A 427 -22.17 8.59 -26.46
N ALA A 428 -21.01 8.52 -25.78
CA ALA A 428 -20.83 7.71 -24.58
C ALA A 428 -21.71 8.19 -23.41
N ILE A 429 -21.77 9.51 -23.15
CA ILE A 429 -22.67 10.09 -22.14
C ILE A 429 -24.13 9.78 -22.47
N GLY A 430 -24.53 9.92 -23.73
CA GLY A 430 -25.87 9.62 -24.20
C GLY A 430 -26.24 8.16 -23.95
N LEU A 431 -25.35 7.23 -24.29
CA LEU A 431 -25.54 5.79 -24.04
C LEU A 431 -25.64 5.49 -22.54
N TYR A 432 -24.72 6.03 -21.73
CA TYR A 432 -24.74 5.89 -20.28
C TYR A 432 -26.06 6.37 -19.67
N LYS A 433 -26.45 7.62 -19.96
CA LYS A 433 -27.69 8.20 -19.44
C LYS A 433 -28.91 7.39 -19.88
N THR A 434 -28.92 6.89 -21.10
CA THR A 434 -30.02 6.08 -21.60
C THR A 434 -30.15 4.74 -20.85
N LEU A 435 -29.03 4.10 -20.55
CA LEU A 435 -29.01 2.81 -19.86
C LEU A 435 -29.33 2.98 -18.37
N VAL A 436 -28.87 4.06 -17.73
CA VAL A 436 -29.03 4.31 -16.29
C VAL A 436 -30.32 5.04 -15.92
N ASN A 437 -30.82 5.97 -16.75
CA ASN A 437 -31.92 6.91 -16.42
C ASN A 437 -33.22 6.75 -17.24
N ALA A 438 -33.46 5.66 -17.99
CA ALA A 438 -34.78 5.45 -18.61
C ALA A 438 -35.82 4.93 -17.61
#